data_AF-A0A0T1Q5J2-F1
#
_entry.id   AF-A0A0T1Q5J2-F1
#
_cell.length_a   1.000
_cell.length_b   1.000
_cell.length_c   1.000
_cell.angle_alpha   90.00
_cell.angle_beta   90.00
_cell.angle_gamma   90.00
#
_symmetry.space_group_name_H-M   'P 1'
#
loop_
_entity.id
_entity.type
_entity.pdbx_description
1 polymer ?
#
loop_
_entity_poly.entity_id
_entity_poly.type
_entity_poly.pdbx_seq_one_letter_code
_entity_poly.pdbx_strand_id
1 'polypeptide(L)'
;MSYDTQVPPAAPRQAMRNGLGTAALILGIIGTLSGLIPLLFWLAGTLGVIALILGLVGKGRVKRGEANNKGVTLTGAILGLVSLILATVGLIITVTAVSDAVEEIDKSIKDAAPQDPTKAGGSSGDAGTTDKGTADKGKGLADGDSSVYDDKLKITVSDPKAYTASEYAVGHTKGNKAYQVTVVVENGGTKKFDAVGVLLSARAGAEGVEAEQIFDEKVGAGFQGSVLPGKKATLTVAFDTPKAAKTLSVEVNPGFDYNPSQWELKLG
;
A
#
# COMPACT_ATOMS: atom_id res chain seq x y z
N MET A 1 -20.35 -82.83 -21.84
CA MET A 1 -20.82 -81.52 -22.36
C MET A 1 -20.65 -80.51 -21.23
N SER A 2 -19.53 -79.80 -21.20
CA SER A 2 -19.36 -78.63 -20.31
C SER A 2 -19.68 -77.39 -21.14
N TYR A 3 -20.70 -76.64 -20.73
CA TYR A 3 -20.96 -75.32 -21.29
C TYR A 3 -20.18 -74.31 -20.45
N ASP A 4 -19.11 -73.76 -21.01
CA ASP A 4 -18.47 -72.56 -20.47
C ASP A 4 -19.45 -71.39 -20.62
N THR A 5 -20.03 -70.93 -19.52
CA THR A 5 -20.78 -69.66 -19.49
C THR A 5 -19.77 -68.51 -19.50
N GLN A 6 -19.37 -68.08 -20.69
CA GLN A 6 -18.66 -66.80 -20.86
C GLN A 6 -19.57 -65.66 -20.40
N VAL A 7 -19.24 -65.08 -19.25
CA VAL A 7 -19.89 -63.85 -18.76
C VAL A 7 -19.45 -62.71 -19.67
N PRO A 8 -20.38 -61.92 -20.26
CA PRO A 8 -20.00 -60.79 -21.11
C PRO A 8 -19.14 -59.80 -20.31
N PRO A 9 -18.06 -59.24 -20.90
CA PRO A 9 -17.27 -58.22 -20.23
C PRO A 9 -18.16 -57.02 -19.88
N ALA A 10 -18.19 -56.65 -18.59
CA ALA A 10 -18.94 -55.49 -18.12
C ALA A 10 -18.41 -54.23 -18.81
N ALA A 11 -19.29 -53.49 -19.50
CA ALA A 11 -18.92 -52.24 -20.15
C ALA A 11 -18.35 -51.26 -19.10
N PRO A 12 -17.25 -50.54 -19.39
CA PRO A 12 -16.66 -49.60 -18.45
C PRO A 12 -17.65 -48.49 -18.11
N ARG A 13 -18.01 -48.35 -16.83
CA ARG A 13 -18.79 -47.20 -16.34
C ARG A 13 -17.91 -45.96 -16.47
N GLN A 14 -18.22 -45.07 -17.42
CA GLN A 14 -17.53 -43.78 -17.49
C GLN A 14 -17.80 -42.98 -16.22
N ALA A 15 -16.73 -42.59 -15.51
CA ALA A 15 -16.83 -41.76 -14.33
C ALA A 15 -17.44 -40.40 -14.69
N MET A 16 -18.50 -40.00 -13.98
CA MET A 16 -19.18 -38.73 -14.22
C MET A 16 -18.26 -37.54 -13.92
N ARG A 17 -18.25 -36.54 -14.80
CA ARG A 17 -17.28 -35.43 -14.85
C ARG A 17 -17.79 -34.19 -14.13
N ASN A 18 -18.09 -34.32 -12.84
CA ASN A 18 -18.74 -33.28 -12.02
C ASN A 18 -17.81 -32.13 -11.57
N GLY A 19 -16.49 -32.26 -11.75
CA GLY A 19 -15.50 -31.33 -11.18
C GLY A 19 -15.69 -29.86 -11.54
N LEU A 20 -16.13 -29.56 -12.78
CA LEU A 20 -16.37 -28.18 -13.20
C LEU A 20 -17.51 -27.52 -12.42
N GLY A 21 -18.61 -28.24 -12.19
CA GLY A 21 -19.75 -27.72 -11.44
C GLY A 21 -19.39 -27.45 -9.98
N THR A 22 -18.63 -28.35 -9.36
CA THR A 22 -18.18 -28.18 -7.96
C THR A 22 -17.19 -27.03 -7.83
N ALA A 23 -16.23 -26.90 -8.76
CA ALA A 23 -15.31 -25.78 -8.77
C ALA A 23 -16.04 -24.44 -8.96
N ALA A 24 -16.99 -24.37 -9.89
CA ALA A 24 -17.83 -23.19 -10.08
C ALA A 24 -18.58 -22.81 -8.81
N LEU A 25 -19.11 -23.79 -8.07
CA LEU A 25 -19.82 -23.54 -6.81
C LEU A 25 -18.90 -22.93 -5.75
N ILE A 26 -17.74 -23.55 -5.51
CA ILE A 26 -16.80 -23.09 -4.48
C ILE A 26 -16.30 -21.67 -4.79
N LEU A 27 -15.88 -21.43 -6.04
CA LEU A 27 -15.39 -20.12 -6.46
C LEU A 27 -16.51 -19.06 -6.44
N GLY A 28 -17.74 -19.45 -6.79
CA GLY A 28 -18.91 -18.57 -6.71
C GLY A 28 -19.22 -18.15 -5.28
N ILE A 29 -19.14 -19.07 -4.31
CA ILE A 29 -19.35 -18.76 -2.89
C ILE A 29 -18.27 -17.80 -2.40
N ILE A 30 -16.99 -18.13 -2.63
CA ILE A 30 -15.87 -17.29 -2.18
C ILE A 30 -15.97 -15.91 -2.82
N GLY A 31 -16.18 -15.84 -4.13
CA GLY A 31 -16.34 -14.57 -4.84
C GLY A 31 -17.53 -13.75 -4.33
N THR A 32 -18.65 -14.39 -3.98
CA THR A 32 -19.82 -13.68 -3.44
C THR A 32 -19.52 -13.12 -2.05
N LEU A 33 -18.89 -13.90 -1.17
CA LEU A 33 -18.50 -13.46 0.16
C LEU A 33 -17.45 -12.34 0.11
N SER A 34 -16.48 -12.45 -0.79
CA SER A 34 -15.52 -11.37 -1.05
C SER A 34 -16.21 -10.10 -1.57
N GLY A 35 -17.24 -10.24 -2.41
CA GLY A 35 -18.00 -9.11 -2.97
C GLY A 35 -18.81 -8.32 -1.94
N LEU A 36 -19.05 -8.87 -0.74
CA LEU A 36 -19.69 -8.13 0.36
C LEU A 36 -18.75 -7.10 0.99
N ILE A 37 -17.44 -7.23 0.79
CA ILE A 37 -16.43 -6.30 1.30
C ILE A 37 -16.02 -5.38 0.14
N PRO A 38 -16.36 -4.07 0.16
CA PRO A 38 -16.13 -3.18 -0.97
C PRO A 38 -14.67 -3.15 -1.44
N LEU A 39 -13.69 -3.23 -0.53
CA LEU A 39 -12.26 -3.25 -0.87
C LEU A 39 -11.78 -4.53 -1.60
N LEU A 40 -12.54 -5.62 -1.52
CA LEU A 40 -12.19 -6.91 -2.17
C LEU A 40 -12.90 -7.10 -3.52
N PHE A 41 -13.41 -6.03 -4.12
CA PHE A 41 -14.17 -6.08 -5.38
C PHE A 41 -13.39 -6.73 -6.54
N TRP A 42 -12.07 -6.50 -6.63
CA TRP A 42 -11.21 -7.05 -7.67
C TRP A 42 -11.07 -8.59 -7.57
N LEU A 43 -10.98 -9.10 -6.34
CA LEU A 43 -10.97 -10.54 -6.05
C LEU A 43 -12.33 -11.15 -6.36
N ALA A 44 -13.41 -10.51 -5.90
CA ALA A 44 -14.78 -10.92 -6.21
C ALA A 44 -15.01 -11.00 -7.72
N GLY A 45 -14.62 -9.98 -8.49
CA GLY A 45 -14.76 -9.96 -9.94
C GLY A 45 -14.01 -11.10 -10.62
N THR A 46 -12.76 -11.32 -10.26
CA THR A 46 -11.93 -12.38 -10.85
C THR A 46 -12.50 -13.77 -10.56
N LEU A 47 -12.86 -14.05 -9.31
CA LEU A 47 -13.45 -15.32 -8.91
C LEU A 47 -14.84 -15.52 -9.52
N GLY A 48 -15.65 -14.45 -9.59
CA GLY A 48 -16.97 -14.45 -10.20
C GLY A 48 -16.93 -14.81 -11.69
N VAL A 49 -15.99 -14.23 -12.46
CA VAL A 49 -15.78 -14.58 -13.88
C VAL A 49 -15.41 -16.04 -14.03
N ILE A 50 -14.43 -16.53 -13.26
CA ILE A 50 -14.00 -17.93 -13.35
C ILE A 50 -15.16 -18.87 -12.98
N ALA A 51 -15.88 -18.59 -11.89
CA ALA A 51 -17.03 -19.37 -11.45
C ALA A 51 -18.12 -19.42 -12.52
N LEU A 52 -18.42 -18.28 -13.14
CA LEU A 52 -19.42 -18.17 -14.21
C LEU A 52 -19.02 -19.03 -15.43
N ILE A 53 -17.79 -18.90 -15.90
CA ILE A 53 -17.29 -19.68 -17.06
C ILE A 53 -17.33 -21.17 -16.75
N LEU A 54 -16.79 -21.61 -15.62
CA LEU A 54 -16.78 -23.03 -15.24
C LEU A 54 -18.20 -23.58 -15.07
N GLY A 55 -19.13 -22.78 -14.54
CA GLY A 55 -20.53 -23.13 -14.40
C GLY A 55 -21.23 -23.30 -15.76
N LEU A 56 -20.98 -22.39 -16.72
CA LEU A 56 -21.53 -22.47 -18.07
C LEU A 56 -20.96 -23.67 -18.85
N VAL A 57 -19.66 -23.93 -18.76
CA VAL A 57 -19.02 -25.10 -19.39
C VAL A 57 -19.53 -26.40 -18.74
N GLY A 58 -19.66 -26.41 -17.41
CA GLY A 58 -20.27 -27.51 -16.66
C GLY A 58 -21.69 -27.80 -17.13
N LYS A 59 -22.50 -26.77 -17.37
CA LYS A 59 -23.88 -26.91 -17.87
C LYS A 59 -23.92 -27.61 -19.23
N GLY A 60 -22.94 -27.32 -20.10
CA GLY A 60 -22.75 -28.04 -21.36
C GLY A 60 -22.47 -29.53 -21.18
N ARG A 61 -21.59 -29.91 -20.23
CA ARG A 61 -21.30 -31.32 -19.91
C ARG A 61 -22.52 -32.06 -19.38
N VAL A 62 -23.31 -31.38 -18.55
CA VAL A 62 -24.52 -31.94 -17.99
C VAL A 62 -25.61 -32.14 -19.06
N LYS A 63 -25.70 -31.27 -20.07
CA LYS A 63 -26.56 -31.48 -21.24
C LYS A 63 -26.15 -32.69 -22.08
N ARG A 64 -24.85 -32.98 -22.17
CA ARG A 64 -24.30 -34.14 -22.91
C ARG A 64 -24.36 -35.46 -22.13
N GLY A 65 -24.88 -35.46 -20.90
CA GLY A 65 -24.92 -36.66 -20.04
C GLY A 65 -23.55 -37.04 -19.44
N GLU A 66 -22.54 -36.19 -19.58
CA GLU A 66 -21.19 -36.43 -19.04
C GLU A 66 -21.09 -36.11 -17.54
N ALA A 67 -22.08 -35.41 -16.98
CA ALA A 67 -22.15 -35.00 -15.58
C ALA A 67 -23.60 -35.02 -15.08
N ASN A 68 -23.82 -35.29 -13.80
CA ASN A 68 -25.16 -35.41 -13.20
C ASN A 68 -25.48 -34.31 -12.17
N ASN A 69 -24.57 -33.37 -11.92
CA ASN A 69 -24.70 -32.33 -10.91
C ASN A 69 -25.34 -31.02 -11.44
N LYS A 70 -26.54 -31.12 -12.02
CA LYS A 70 -27.32 -29.99 -12.60
C LYS A 70 -27.45 -28.81 -11.62
N GLY A 71 -27.93 -29.08 -10.41
CA GLY A 71 -28.18 -28.06 -9.40
C GLY A 71 -26.91 -27.32 -8.99
N VAL A 72 -25.88 -28.05 -8.58
CA VAL A 72 -24.56 -27.52 -8.18
C VAL A 72 -23.97 -26.61 -9.26
N THR A 73 -24.01 -27.07 -10.51
CA THR A 73 -23.48 -26.32 -11.65
C THR A 73 -24.24 -25.03 -11.90
N LEU A 74 -25.57 -25.06 -11.79
CA LEU A 74 -26.40 -23.86 -11.96
C LEU A 74 -26.19 -22.86 -10.83
N THR A 75 -26.17 -23.34 -9.58
CA THR A 75 -25.93 -22.48 -8.40
C THR A 75 -24.56 -21.82 -8.48
N GLY A 76 -23.51 -22.56 -8.88
CA GLY A 76 -22.18 -21.99 -9.06
C GLY A 76 -22.13 -20.89 -10.13
N ALA A 77 -22.82 -21.09 -11.26
CA ALA A 77 -22.92 -20.05 -12.30
C ALA A 77 -23.67 -18.79 -11.81
N ILE A 78 -24.77 -18.97 -11.08
CA ILE A 78 -25.56 -17.86 -10.52
C ILE A 78 -24.74 -17.08 -9.50
N LEU A 79 -24.05 -17.77 -8.59
CA LEU A 79 -23.17 -17.13 -7.61
C LEU A 79 -22.00 -16.40 -8.27
N GLY A 80 -21.43 -16.95 -9.34
CA GLY A 80 -20.44 -16.26 -10.16
C GLY A 80 -20.98 -14.94 -10.74
N LEU A 81 -22.21 -14.94 -11.25
CA LEU A 81 -22.86 -13.73 -11.76
C LEU A 81 -23.15 -12.71 -10.64
N VAL A 82 -23.67 -13.16 -9.50
CA VAL A 82 -23.92 -12.30 -8.33
C VAL A 82 -22.62 -11.67 -7.84
N SER A 83 -21.55 -12.45 -7.74
CA SER A 83 -20.22 -11.97 -7.38
C SER A 83 -19.71 -10.89 -8.34
N LEU A 84 -19.96 -11.03 -9.65
CA LEU A 84 -19.58 -10.02 -10.64
C LEU A 84 -20.36 -8.72 -10.47
N ILE A 85 -21.66 -8.80 -10.15
CA ILE A 85 -22.49 -7.63 -9.84
C ILE A 85 -21.96 -6.93 -8.59
N LEU A 86 -21.68 -7.68 -7.51
CA LEU A 86 -21.11 -7.14 -6.28
C LEU A 86 -19.74 -6.48 -6.53
N ALA A 87 -18.88 -7.09 -7.35
CA ALA A 87 -17.61 -6.50 -7.75
C ALA A 87 -17.78 -5.18 -8.49
N THR A 88 -18.78 -5.09 -9.37
CA THR A 88 -19.09 -3.86 -10.11
C THR A 88 -19.58 -2.76 -9.17
N VAL A 89 -20.46 -3.10 -8.23
CA VAL A 89 -20.93 -2.17 -7.20
C VAL A 89 -19.77 -1.70 -6.31
N GLY A 90 -18.91 -2.61 -5.86
CA GLY A 90 -17.71 -2.27 -5.08
C GLY A 90 -16.78 -1.33 -5.84
N LEU A 91 -16.51 -1.60 -7.12
CA LEU A 91 -15.73 -0.71 -7.98
C LEU A 91 -16.34 0.69 -8.07
N ILE A 92 -17.66 0.79 -8.30
CA ILE A 92 -18.35 2.09 -8.37
C ILE A 92 -18.17 2.85 -7.06
N ILE A 93 -18.44 2.21 -5.91
CA ILE A 93 -18.28 2.83 -4.58
C ILE A 93 -16.85 3.31 -4.37
N THR A 94 -15.84 2.50 -4.72
CA THR A 94 -14.43 2.88 -4.57
C THR A 94 -14.08 4.06 -5.49
N VAL A 95 -14.48 4.03 -6.76
CA VAL A 95 -14.19 5.11 -7.71
C VAL A 95 -14.90 6.40 -7.32
N THR A 96 -16.16 6.35 -6.87
CA THR A 96 -16.87 7.54 -6.40
C THR A 96 -16.20 8.12 -5.16
N ALA A 97 -15.86 7.29 -4.17
CA ALA A 97 -15.18 7.76 -2.96
C ALA A 97 -13.80 8.40 -3.26
N VAL A 98 -13.04 7.82 -4.19
CA VAL A 98 -11.77 8.40 -4.65
C VAL A 98 -12.00 9.71 -5.42
N SER A 99 -13.04 9.78 -6.25
CA SER A 99 -13.35 10.99 -7.03
C SER A 99 -13.78 12.16 -6.14
N ASP A 100 -14.63 11.89 -5.14
CA ASP A 100 -15.04 12.89 -4.15
C ASP A 100 -13.82 13.42 -3.37
N ALA A 101 -12.92 12.52 -2.94
CA ALA A 101 -11.69 12.90 -2.26
C ALA A 101 -10.75 13.74 -3.16
N VAL A 102 -10.64 13.39 -4.44
CA VAL A 102 -9.84 14.17 -5.41
C VAL A 102 -10.45 15.54 -5.68
N GLU A 103 -11.78 15.66 -5.78
CA GLU A 103 -12.46 16.93 -5.98
C GLU A 103 -12.31 17.87 -4.77
N GLU A 104 -12.35 17.31 -3.55
CA GLU A 104 -12.07 18.06 -2.32
C GLU A 104 -10.62 18.57 -2.27
N ILE A 105 -9.66 17.75 -2.73
CA ILE A 105 -8.25 18.16 -2.89
C ILE A 105 -8.11 19.26 -3.95
N ASP A 106 -8.77 19.12 -5.10
CA ASP A 106 -8.71 20.13 -6.17
C ASP A 106 -9.34 21.47 -5.73
N LYS A 107 -10.42 21.41 -4.95
CA LYS A 107 -11.09 22.60 -4.39
C LYS A 107 -10.22 23.31 -3.36
N SER A 108 -9.61 22.57 -2.45
CA SER A 108 -8.67 23.13 -1.46
C SER A 108 -7.43 23.74 -2.11
N ILE A 109 -6.94 23.20 -3.24
CA ILE A 109 -5.86 23.80 -4.03
C ILE A 109 -6.29 25.08 -4.74
N LYS A 110 -7.52 25.12 -5.30
CA LYS A 110 -8.05 26.32 -5.98
C LYS A 110 -8.31 27.48 -5.01
N ASP A 111 -8.81 27.18 -3.81
CA ASP A 111 -8.99 28.19 -2.76
C ASP A 111 -7.65 28.69 -2.19
N ALA A 112 -6.57 27.90 -2.34
CA ALA A 112 -5.21 28.26 -1.97
C ALA A 112 -4.40 28.95 -3.09
N ALA A 113 -4.98 29.18 -4.28
CA ALA A 113 -4.31 29.91 -5.35
C ALA A 113 -4.25 31.42 -5.01
N PRO A 114 -3.09 32.10 -5.12
CA PRO A 114 -2.99 33.53 -4.82
C PRO A 114 -3.85 34.35 -5.80
N GLN A 115 -4.71 35.23 -5.29
CA GLN A 115 -5.16 36.38 -6.08
C GLN A 115 -3.98 37.35 -6.23
N ASP A 116 -3.73 37.76 -7.47
CA ASP A 116 -2.65 38.61 -7.92
C ASP A 116 -2.38 39.81 -6.98
N PRO A 117 -1.19 39.97 -6.37
CA PRO A 117 -0.96 40.99 -5.37
C PRO A 117 -0.46 42.27 -6.06
N THR A 118 -1.35 43.24 -6.24
CA THR A 118 -0.92 44.64 -6.32
C THR A 118 -1.61 45.46 -5.24
N LYS A 119 -0.87 45.75 -4.16
CA LYS A 119 -0.61 47.11 -3.61
C LYS A 119 -0.64 47.18 -2.07
N ALA A 120 0.49 47.68 -1.56
CA ALA A 120 0.71 48.40 -0.29
C ALA A 120 0.48 47.62 1.02
N GLY A 121 1.31 47.70 2.06
CA GLY A 121 2.47 48.55 2.36
C GLY A 121 2.50 48.81 3.88
N GLY A 122 3.68 48.64 4.50
CA GLY A 122 4.05 49.39 5.71
C GLY A 122 3.87 48.76 7.10
N SER A 123 4.98 48.23 7.62
CA SER A 123 5.56 48.42 8.97
C SER A 123 5.09 47.66 10.21
N SER A 124 6.05 46.87 10.71
CA SER A 124 6.54 46.68 12.10
C SER A 124 5.66 46.02 13.17
N GLY A 125 6.15 44.88 13.67
CA GLY A 125 5.76 44.29 14.97
C GLY A 125 6.31 42.87 15.11
N ASP A 126 7.43 42.74 15.82
CA ASP A 126 8.12 41.50 16.18
C ASP A 126 7.25 40.53 17.03
N ALA A 127 7.21 39.26 16.64
CA ALA A 127 7.22 38.08 17.51
C ALA A 127 7.08 36.82 16.64
N GLY A 128 8.12 35.98 16.67
CA GLY A 128 8.31 34.84 15.80
C GLY A 128 7.18 33.80 15.83
N THR A 129 6.78 33.38 14.64
CA THR A 129 6.54 31.98 14.29
C THR A 129 6.80 31.88 12.80
N THR A 130 7.98 31.38 12.44
CA THR A 130 8.26 30.96 11.06
C THR A 130 7.41 29.73 10.78
N ASP A 131 6.19 29.98 10.33
CA ASP A 131 5.35 28.99 9.65
C ASP A 131 6.00 28.77 8.27
N LYS A 132 6.80 27.71 8.17
CA LYS A 132 7.35 27.23 6.91
C LYS A 132 6.85 25.82 6.70
N GLY A 133 6.12 25.62 5.61
CA GLY A 133 6.00 24.32 4.98
C GLY A 133 4.59 23.90 4.56
N THR A 134 3.90 24.71 3.75
CA THR A 134 3.07 24.09 2.69
C THR A 134 4.07 23.56 1.66
N ALA A 135 4.19 22.24 1.56
CA ALA A 135 5.07 21.59 0.60
C ALA A 135 4.72 22.04 -0.82
N ASP A 136 5.67 22.70 -1.49
CA ASP A 136 5.69 22.85 -2.93
C ASP A 136 5.79 21.44 -3.53
N LYS A 137 4.73 20.96 -4.22
CA LYS A 137 4.52 19.56 -4.64
C LYS A 137 5.56 18.99 -5.63
N GLY A 138 6.73 19.62 -5.79
CA GLY A 138 7.83 19.14 -6.64
C GLY A 138 9.23 19.31 -6.06
N LYS A 139 9.40 19.84 -4.85
CA LYS A 139 10.72 20.06 -4.24
C LYS A 139 10.78 19.41 -2.86
N GLY A 140 11.71 18.48 -2.65
CA GLY A 140 11.93 17.86 -1.35
C GLY A 140 12.31 18.88 -0.27
N LEU A 141 11.95 18.56 0.97
CA LEU A 141 12.17 19.37 2.17
C LEU A 141 13.66 19.49 2.50
N ALA A 142 14.09 20.61 3.08
CA ALA A 142 15.45 20.75 3.57
C ALA A 142 15.63 20.12 4.97
N ASP A 143 16.86 19.97 5.43
CA ASP A 143 17.13 19.54 6.80
C ASP A 143 16.44 20.45 7.83
N GLY A 144 15.81 19.83 8.83
CA GLY A 144 15.07 20.52 9.89
C GLY A 144 13.69 21.03 9.48
N ASP A 145 13.34 21.07 8.19
CA ASP A 145 11.98 21.35 7.75
C ASP A 145 11.04 20.21 8.15
N SER A 146 9.78 20.56 8.37
CA SER A 146 8.76 19.60 8.78
C SER A 146 7.68 19.42 7.71
N SER A 147 7.29 18.17 7.48
CA SER A 147 6.05 17.85 6.81
C SER A 147 4.91 17.83 7.83
N VAL A 148 3.79 18.48 7.51
CA VAL A 148 2.60 18.51 8.37
C VAL A 148 1.43 17.91 7.61
N TYR A 149 0.79 16.92 8.21
CA TYR A 149 -0.35 16.20 7.65
C TYR A 149 -1.68 16.80 8.16
N ASP A 150 -2.78 16.46 7.50
CA ASP A 150 -4.10 17.05 7.77
C ASP A 150 -4.57 16.84 9.21
N ASP A 151 -4.24 15.69 9.79
CA ASP A 151 -4.52 15.31 11.18
C ASP A 151 -3.59 15.97 12.22
N LYS A 152 -2.75 16.91 11.77
CA LYS A 152 -1.73 17.61 12.56
C LYS A 152 -0.57 16.71 13.04
N LEU A 153 -0.39 15.53 12.45
CA LEU A 153 0.87 14.81 12.56
C LEU A 153 1.97 15.65 11.89
N LYS A 154 3.13 15.73 12.53
CA LYS A 154 4.29 16.45 12.02
C LYS A 154 5.49 15.52 12.00
N ILE A 155 6.18 15.46 10.88
CA ILE A 155 7.44 14.72 10.74
C ILE A 155 8.55 15.68 10.39
N THR A 156 9.69 15.54 11.06
CA THR A 156 10.90 16.32 10.83
C THR A 156 12.09 15.37 10.65
N VAL A 157 12.96 15.66 9.68
CA VAL A 157 14.24 14.95 9.50
C VAL A 157 15.39 15.94 9.72
N SER A 158 16.36 15.56 10.55
CA SER A 158 17.51 16.42 10.87
C SER A 158 18.53 16.52 9.73
N ASP A 159 19.52 17.38 9.92
CA ASP A 159 20.76 17.36 9.15
C ASP A 159 21.44 15.98 9.22
N PRO A 160 22.06 15.52 8.12
CA PRO A 160 22.80 14.27 8.12
C PRO A 160 24.15 14.45 8.82
N LYS A 161 24.50 13.50 9.68
CA LYS A 161 25.79 13.46 10.38
C LYS A 161 26.54 12.21 9.98
N ALA A 162 27.87 12.31 9.82
CA ALA A 162 28.68 11.14 9.54
C ALA A 162 28.49 10.08 10.65
N TYR A 163 28.30 8.83 10.23
CA TYR A 163 28.17 7.67 11.11
C TYR A 163 29.33 6.72 10.86
N THR A 164 29.84 6.11 11.93
CA THR A 164 30.82 5.03 11.85
C THR A 164 30.12 3.75 12.24
N ALA A 165 29.85 2.89 11.25
CA ALA A 165 29.27 1.58 11.46
C ALA A 165 30.20 0.71 12.32
N SER A 166 29.64 -0.02 13.29
CA SER A 166 30.40 -0.98 14.08
C SER A 166 30.81 -2.20 13.25
N GLU A 167 31.64 -3.07 13.82
CA GLU A 167 31.99 -4.36 13.21
C GLU A 167 30.79 -5.33 13.10
N TYR A 168 29.73 -5.10 13.86
CA TYR A 168 28.49 -5.90 13.86
C TYR A 168 27.40 -5.30 12.98
N ALA A 169 27.68 -4.17 12.34
CA ALA A 169 26.70 -3.48 11.53
C ALA A 169 26.31 -4.30 10.30
N VAL A 170 25.01 -4.34 10.02
CA VAL A 170 24.42 -4.93 8.81
C VAL A 170 23.98 -3.80 7.88
N GLY A 171 24.12 -3.99 6.57
CA GLY A 171 23.70 -3.02 5.55
C GLY A 171 24.75 -1.96 5.20
N HIS A 172 25.99 -2.08 5.69
CA HIS A 172 27.10 -1.17 5.32
C HIS A 172 28.07 -1.83 4.33
N THR A 173 28.21 -1.25 3.15
CA THR A 173 29.12 -1.76 2.11
C THR A 173 30.55 -1.25 2.32
N LYS A 174 31.54 -2.15 2.22
CA LYS A 174 32.96 -1.76 2.35
C LYS A 174 33.34 -0.70 1.30
N GLY A 175 33.81 0.45 1.79
CA GLY A 175 34.27 1.57 0.96
C GLY A 175 33.21 2.67 0.75
N ASN A 176 31.97 2.42 1.14
CA ASN A 176 30.93 3.45 1.24
C ASN A 176 31.13 4.31 2.48
N LYS A 177 30.40 5.43 2.54
CA LYS A 177 30.28 6.27 3.74
C LYS A 177 28.92 6.01 4.39
N ALA A 178 28.82 6.18 5.70
CA ALA A 178 27.55 6.12 6.41
C ALA A 178 27.16 7.49 6.96
N TYR A 179 25.87 7.82 6.87
CA TYR A 179 25.32 9.05 7.46
C TYR A 179 24.07 8.72 8.25
N GLN A 180 23.97 9.26 9.46
CA GLN A 180 22.80 9.18 10.32
C GLN A 180 21.94 10.43 10.24
N VAL A 181 20.63 10.24 10.37
CA VAL A 181 19.63 11.30 10.52
C VAL A 181 18.72 10.97 11.69
N THR A 182 18.19 12.02 12.31
CA THR A 182 17.17 11.90 13.35
C THR A 182 15.81 12.24 12.74
N VAL A 183 14.86 11.32 12.87
CA VAL A 183 13.46 11.52 12.50
C VAL A 183 12.64 11.75 13.75
N VAL A 184 11.86 12.82 13.76
CA VAL A 184 10.94 13.16 14.86
C VAL A 184 9.52 13.09 14.34
N VAL A 185 8.70 12.31 15.02
CA VAL A 185 7.25 12.24 14.82
C VAL A 185 6.58 12.97 15.99
N GLU A 186 5.90 14.08 15.70
CA GLU A 186 5.12 14.85 16.66
C GLU A 186 3.63 14.71 16.36
N ASN A 187 2.87 14.19 17.32
CA ASN A 187 1.43 14.02 17.16
C ASN A 187 0.70 15.27 17.68
N GLY A 188 0.42 16.23 16.79
CA GLY A 188 -0.40 17.40 17.10
C GLY A 188 -1.91 17.14 17.06
N GLY A 189 -2.34 15.93 16.69
CA GLY A 189 -3.73 15.54 16.56
C GLY A 189 -4.38 15.17 17.90
N THR A 190 -5.61 14.66 17.84
CA THR A 190 -6.42 14.29 19.02
C THR A 190 -6.52 12.78 19.27
N LYS A 191 -6.06 11.96 18.32
CA LYS A 191 -6.02 10.50 18.43
C LYS A 191 -4.57 10.03 18.63
N LYS A 192 -4.38 8.84 19.23
CA LYS A 192 -3.06 8.20 19.27
C LYS A 192 -2.61 7.84 17.84
N PHE A 193 -1.34 8.02 17.55
CA PHE A 193 -0.70 7.63 16.29
C PHE A 193 0.13 6.36 16.50
N ASP A 194 -0.02 5.35 15.65
CA ASP A 194 0.80 4.13 15.74
C ASP A 194 2.11 4.32 14.97
N ALA A 195 3.22 4.47 15.69
CA ALA A 195 4.50 4.78 15.07
C ALA A 195 5.19 3.55 14.47
N VAL A 196 4.73 2.33 14.79
CA VAL A 196 5.30 1.10 14.21
C VAL A 196 5.12 1.05 12.69
N GLY A 197 4.08 1.72 12.16
CA GLY A 197 3.81 1.80 10.73
C GLY A 197 4.73 2.76 9.94
N VAL A 198 5.60 3.52 10.61
CA VAL A 198 6.48 4.48 9.94
C VAL A 198 7.58 3.74 9.19
N LEU A 199 7.60 3.91 7.87
CA LEU A 199 8.60 3.33 6.97
C LEU A 199 9.56 4.41 6.49
N LEU A 200 10.84 4.07 6.44
CA LEU A 200 11.91 4.94 5.96
C LEU A 200 12.63 4.29 4.79
N SER A 201 12.91 5.07 3.75
CA SER A 201 13.79 4.67 2.64
C SER A 201 14.68 5.84 2.25
N ALA A 202 15.79 5.55 1.57
CA ALA A 202 16.66 6.62 1.11
C ALA A 202 17.35 6.31 -0.22
N ARG A 203 17.73 7.37 -0.93
CA ARG A 203 18.55 7.33 -2.15
C ARG A 203 19.69 8.32 -2.07
N ALA A 204 20.86 7.97 -2.59
CA ALA A 204 22.07 8.77 -2.50
C ALA A 204 22.62 9.15 -3.88
N GLY A 205 23.12 10.39 -3.97
CA GLY A 205 23.76 10.94 -5.16
C GLY A 205 22.80 11.32 -6.29
N ALA A 206 23.36 11.87 -7.36
CA ALA A 206 22.60 12.38 -8.51
C ALA A 206 21.85 11.28 -9.28
N GLU A 207 22.38 10.06 -9.28
CA GLU A 207 21.78 8.89 -9.94
C GLU A 207 20.69 8.22 -9.09
N GLY A 208 20.45 8.69 -7.85
CA GLY A 208 19.41 8.15 -6.98
C GLY A 208 19.63 6.69 -6.58
N VAL A 209 20.89 6.28 -6.33
CA VAL A 209 21.22 4.91 -5.92
C VAL A 209 20.56 4.63 -4.58
N GLU A 210 19.95 3.46 -4.42
CA GLU A 210 19.36 3.06 -3.13
C GLU A 210 20.41 3.10 -2.01
N ALA A 211 20.07 3.79 -0.93
CA ALA A 211 20.90 3.91 0.26
C ALA A 211 20.31 3.00 1.35
N GLU A 212 20.96 1.86 1.56
CA GLU A 212 20.49 0.83 2.48
C GLU A 212 20.53 1.32 3.93
N GLN A 213 19.53 0.96 4.74
CA GLN A 213 19.56 1.26 6.17
C GLN A 213 20.61 0.40 6.87
N ILE A 214 21.39 1.03 7.75
CA ILE A 214 22.38 0.35 8.58
C ILE A 214 21.73 -0.03 9.90
N PHE A 215 21.85 -1.31 10.25
CA PHE A 215 21.37 -1.87 11.52
C PHE A 215 22.55 -2.21 12.41
N ASP A 216 22.56 -1.64 13.62
CA ASP A 216 23.65 -1.72 14.58
C ASP A 216 23.10 -1.52 16.01
N GLU A 217 23.96 -1.49 17.04
CA GLU A 217 23.53 -1.27 18.44
C GLU A 217 22.84 0.09 18.65
N LYS A 218 23.23 1.11 17.87
CA LYS A 218 22.78 2.51 18.05
C LYS A 218 21.69 2.95 17.07
N VAL A 219 21.52 2.24 15.96
CA VAL A 219 20.68 2.64 14.82
C VAL A 219 20.02 1.43 14.17
N GLY A 220 18.91 1.66 13.47
CA GLY A 220 18.20 0.61 12.74
C GLY A 220 17.07 -0.07 13.52
N ALA A 221 16.90 0.23 14.81
CA ALA A 221 15.61 -0.04 15.44
C ALA A 221 14.54 0.85 14.79
N GLY A 222 13.39 0.32 14.39
CA GLY A 222 12.27 1.15 13.95
C GLY A 222 11.61 1.90 15.11
N PHE A 223 10.63 2.76 14.80
CA PHE A 223 9.74 3.30 15.82
C PHE A 223 8.96 2.16 16.51
N GLN A 224 8.67 2.34 17.79
CA GLN A 224 7.89 1.38 18.59
C GLN A 224 6.72 2.04 19.28
N GLY A 225 5.63 1.29 19.44
CA GLY A 225 4.45 1.72 20.17
C GLY A 225 3.71 2.90 19.52
N SER A 226 2.91 3.58 20.33
CA SER A 226 2.07 4.69 19.86
C SER A 226 2.53 6.03 20.44
N VAL A 227 2.38 7.10 19.65
CA VAL A 227 2.58 8.49 20.07
C VAL A 227 1.23 9.08 20.46
N LEU A 228 1.07 9.44 21.73
CA LEU A 228 -0.15 10.10 22.22
C LEU A 228 -0.25 11.54 21.72
N PRO A 229 -1.48 12.12 21.68
CA PRO A 229 -1.68 13.55 21.43
C PRO A 229 -0.75 14.46 22.23
N GLY A 230 -0.14 15.43 21.57
CA GLY A 230 0.82 16.38 22.12
C GLY A 230 2.19 15.79 22.50
N LYS A 231 2.46 14.52 22.15
CA LYS A 231 3.76 13.87 22.41
C LYS A 231 4.57 13.72 21.13
N LYS A 232 5.86 13.43 21.32
CA LYS A 232 6.82 13.19 20.25
C LYS A 232 7.49 11.82 20.45
N ALA A 233 7.80 11.15 19.35
CA ALA A 233 8.74 10.06 19.30
C ALA A 233 9.92 10.44 18.40
N THR A 234 11.10 9.96 18.76
CA THR A 234 12.34 10.27 18.04
C THR A 234 13.03 8.97 17.68
N LEU A 235 13.52 8.89 16.45
CA LEU A 235 14.30 7.77 15.96
C LEU A 235 15.58 8.26 15.31
N THR A 236 16.70 7.57 15.56
CA THR A 236 17.95 7.79 14.81
C THR A 236 18.17 6.59 13.89
N VAL A 237 18.31 6.86 12.60
CA VAL A 237 18.63 5.85 11.57
C VAL A 237 19.92 6.25 10.87
N ALA A 238 20.61 5.27 10.29
CA ALA A 238 21.77 5.52 9.43
C ALA A 238 21.59 4.83 8.08
N PHE A 239 22.18 5.43 7.05
CA PHE A 239 22.12 4.96 5.68
C PHE A 239 23.52 4.78 5.10
N ASP A 240 23.70 3.71 4.33
CA ASP A 240 24.89 3.44 3.55
C ASP A 240 24.86 4.22 2.23
N THR A 241 25.91 4.98 1.96
CA THR A 241 25.96 5.90 0.83
C THR A 241 27.21 5.67 -0.02
N PRO A 242 27.10 5.63 -1.36
CA PRO A 242 28.26 5.57 -2.23
C PRO A 242 29.27 6.68 -1.89
N LYS A 243 30.57 6.36 -1.88
CA LYS A 243 31.63 7.30 -1.46
C LYS A 243 31.60 8.67 -2.16
N ALA A 244 31.13 8.71 -3.40
CA ALA A 244 31.05 9.91 -4.23
C ALA A 244 29.72 10.69 -4.09
N ALA A 245 28.74 10.16 -3.34
CA ALA A 245 27.45 10.81 -3.14
C ALA A 245 27.64 12.15 -2.40
N LYS A 246 26.95 13.19 -2.90
CA LYS A 246 26.91 14.53 -2.29
C LYS A 246 25.55 14.87 -1.69
N THR A 247 24.57 14.02 -1.92
CA THR A 247 23.19 14.20 -1.50
C THR A 247 22.64 12.89 -0.97
N LEU A 248 21.74 12.98 -0.01
CA LEU A 248 20.95 11.89 0.53
C LEU A 248 19.50 12.34 0.56
N SER A 249 18.67 11.67 -0.23
CA SER A 249 17.25 11.88 -0.25
C SER A 249 16.58 10.87 0.68
N VAL A 250 15.97 11.33 1.77
CA VAL A 250 15.30 10.48 2.76
C VAL A 250 13.79 10.62 2.58
N GLU A 251 13.11 9.51 2.32
CA GLU A 251 11.66 9.44 2.26
C GLU A 251 11.11 8.83 3.55
N VAL A 252 10.12 9.49 4.15
CA VAL A 252 9.41 8.99 5.33
C VAL A 252 7.93 8.82 4.98
N ASN A 253 7.44 7.60 5.12
CA ASN A 253 6.03 7.24 4.99
C ASN A 253 5.47 6.96 6.40
N PRO A 254 4.55 7.80 6.92
CA PRO A 254 3.97 7.57 8.25
C PRO A 254 3.07 6.34 8.35
N GLY A 255 2.52 5.85 7.23
CA GLY A 255 1.58 4.74 7.19
C GLY A 255 0.64 4.82 5.98
N PHE A 256 -0.25 3.84 5.83
CA PHE A 256 -1.13 3.69 4.66
C PHE A 256 -2.08 4.86 4.39
N ASP A 257 -2.37 5.66 5.42
CA ASP A 257 -3.30 6.80 5.34
C ASP A 257 -2.61 8.12 4.93
N TYR A 258 -1.30 8.08 4.65
CA TYR A 258 -0.47 9.27 4.44
C TYR A 258 0.29 9.19 3.11
N ASN A 259 0.46 10.35 2.45
CA ASN A 259 1.42 10.47 1.36
C ASN A 259 2.85 10.54 1.93
N PRO A 260 3.83 9.85 1.35
CA PRO A 260 5.21 9.97 1.79
C PRO A 260 5.73 11.39 1.57
N SER A 261 6.62 11.83 2.47
CA SER A 261 7.35 13.09 2.35
C SER A 261 8.84 12.80 2.17
N GLN A 262 9.53 13.68 1.44
CA GLN A 262 10.93 13.49 1.06
C GLN A 262 11.77 14.68 1.49
N TRP A 263 12.96 14.41 2.03
CA TRP A 263 13.95 15.40 2.45
C TRP A 263 15.21 15.26 1.60
N GLU A 264 15.66 16.35 0.99
CA GLU A 264 16.85 16.42 0.16
C GLU A 264 18.03 16.98 0.97
N LEU A 265 18.85 16.09 1.51
CA LEU A 265 19.91 16.42 2.44
C LEU A 265 21.27 16.51 1.73
N LYS A 266 22.11 17.46 2.14
CA LYS A 266 23.49 17.60 1.63
C LYS A 266 24.45 16.79 2.49
N LEU A 267 25.32 16.02 1.84
CA LEU A 267 26.36 15.24 2.51
C LEU A 267 27.68 16.01 2.54
N GLY A 268 28.28 16.08 3.74
CA GLY A 268 29.61 16.69 3.98
C GLY A 268 30.78 15.75 3.76
#